data_AF-A0A7S0I532-F1
#
_entry.id   AF-A0A7S0I532-F1
#
_cell.length_a   1.000
_cell.length_b   1.000
_cell.length_c   1.000
_cell.angle_alpha   90.00
_cell.angle_beta   90.00
_cell.angle_gamma   90.00
#
_symmetry.space_group_name_H-M   'P 1'
#
loop_
_entity.id
_entity.type
_entity.pdbx_description
1 polymer ?
#
loop_
_entity_poly.entity_id
_entity_poly.type
_entity_poly.pdbx_seq_one_letter_code
_entity_poly.pdbx_strand_id
1 'polypeptide(L)'
;ESVLNDAVAIVLSTTLLTFNTPDAQVDAQSLMSAAGLFVTIFGGSMVVGLIYGVASSLVYKKLDLRHHPEMVFMEVALSTTFPFAAYYTAEAMHLSGIVTILFCGMIMAQYTRNCFSENAQILASQVYKVMAVVAETFVFVYLGM
;
A
#
# COMPACT_ATOMS: atom_id res chain seq x y z
N GLU A 1 12.04 2.84 8.01
CA GLU A 1 11.32 3.46 9.15
C GLU A 1 10.47 4.66 8.75
N SER A 2 10.99 5.66 8.01
CA SER A 2 10.23 6.87 7.62
C SER A 2 8.86 6.58 6.97
N VAL A 3 8.80 5.73 5.95
CA VAL A 3 7.55 5.47 5.19
C VAL A 3 6.45 4.80 6.04
N LEU A 4 6.84 3.94 6.99
CA LEU A 4 5.88 3.27 7.86
C LEU A 4 5.33 4.25 8.91
N ASN A 5 6.18 5.16 9.41
CA ASN A 5 5.75 6.23 10.30
C ASN A 5 4.72 7.15 9.62
N ASP A 6 4.93 7.51 8.36
CA ASP A 6 4.00 8.35 7.61
C ASP A 6 2.63 7.68 7.46
N ALA A 7 2.61 6.38 7.15
CA ALA A 7 1.37 5.61 7.05
C ALA A 7 0.63 5.50 8.40
N VAL A 8 1.36 5.28 9.50
CA VAL A 8 0.79 5.26 10.85
C VAL A 8 0.22 6.62 11.22
N ALA A 9 0.93 7.72 10.93
CA ALA A 9 0.48 9.07 11.20
C ALA A 9 -0.79 9.44 10.42
N ILE A 10 -0.90 9.01 9.16
CA ILE A 10 -2.11 9.20 8.35
C ILE A 10 -3.30 8.46 8.98
N VAL A 11 -3.17 7.17 9.31
CA VAL A 11 -4.29 6.41 9.91
C VAL A 11 -4.69 6.96 11.27
N LEU A 12 -3.72 7.36 12.08
CA LEU A 12 -3.99 8.00 13.37
C LEU A 12 -4.76 9.31 13.17
N SER A 13 -4.33 10.15 12.23
CA SER A 13 -4.99 11.42 11.91
C SER A 13 -6.42 11.20 11.42
N THR A 14 -6.65 10.25 10.51
CA THR A 14 -7.99 9.91 10.03
C THR A 14 -8.88 9.41 11.18
N THR A 15 -8.34 8.59 12.07
CA THR A 15 -9.07 8.11 13.26
C THR A 15 -9.45 9.29 14.16
N LEU A 16 -8.50 10.18 14.49
CA LEU A 16 -8.76 11.35 15.33
C LEU A 16 -9.79 12.30 14.71
N LEU A 17 -9.72 12.54 13.39
CA LEU A 17 -10.72 13.34 12.67
C LEU A 17 -12.12 12.73 12.71
N THR A 18 -12.21 11.39 12.68
CA THR A 18 -13.51 10.68 12.79
C THR A 18 -14.16 10.90 14.16
N PHE A 19 -13.36 11.07 15.22
CA PHE A 19 -13.85 11.33 16.58
C PHE A 19 -13.96 12.83 16.92
N ASN A 20 -13.47 13.74 16.06
CA ASN A 20 -13.55 15.19 16.27
C ASN A 20 -14.92 15.74 15.83
N THR A 21 -15.98 15.34 16.53
CA THR A 21 -17.34 15.86 16.34
C THR A 21 -17.61 17.04 17.30
N PRO A 22 -18.33 18.10 16.89
CA PRO A 22 -18.54 19.31 17.71
C PRO A 22 -19.19 19.06 19.09
N ASP A 23 -19.93 17.97 19.24
CA ASP A 23 -20.63 17.56 20.47
C ASP A 23 -19.88 16.50 21.30
N ALA A 24 -18.66 16.09 20.89
CA ALA A 24 -17.93 15.02 21.56
C ALA A 24 -17.19 15.54 22.79
N GLN A 25 -17.68 15.20 23.99
CA GLN A 25 -16.85 15.30 25.19
C GLN A 25 -15.73 14.26 25.10
N VAL A 26 -14.48 14.72 25.23
CA VAL A 26 -13.30 13.84 25.26
C VAL A 26 -13.27 13.11 26.60
N ASP A 27 -13.97 11.99 26.66
CA ASP A 27 -13.98 11.08 27.81
C ASP A 27 -12.93 9.96 27.64
N ALA A 28 -12.47 9.38 28.74
CA ALA A 28 -11.49 8.29 28.70
C ALA A 28 -12.01 7.08 27.91
N GLN A 29 -13.33 6.87 27.89
CA GLN A 29 -13.98 5.79 27.17
C GLN A 29 -14.00 6.00 25.64
N SER A 30 -14.14 7.25 25.17
CA SER A 30 -14.07 7.55 23.73
C SER A 30 -12.64 7.38 23.19
N LEU A 31 -11.64 7.78 23.98
CA LEU A 31 -10.22 7.52 23.70
C LEU A 31 -9.91 6.02 23.58
N MET A 32 -10.42 5.19 24.50
CA MET A 32 -10.25 3.74 24.43
C MET A 32 -10.92 3.15 23.18
N SER A 33 -12.12 3.62 22.82
CA SER A 33 -12.82 3.17 21.63
C SER A 33 -12.09 3.55 20.33
N ALA A 34 -11.49 4.75 20.29
CA ALA A 34 -10.69 5.22 19.16
C ALA A 34 -9.41 4.39 18.99
N ALA A 35 -8.73 4.04 20.09
CA ALA A 35 -7.60 3.13 20.06
C ALA A 35 -7.99 1.73 19.52
N GLY A 36 -9.14 1.19 19.94
CA GLY A 36 -9.65 -0.08 19.43
C GLY A 36 -9.96 -0.04 17.92
N LEU A 37 -10.59 1.04 17.46
CA LEU A 37 -10.88 1.25 16.04
C LEU A 37 -9.58 1.36 15.22
N PHE A 38 -8.60 2.14 15.70
CA PHE A 38 -7.30 2.27 15.07
C PHE A 38 -6.62 0.91 14.88
N VAL A 39 -6.54 0.09 15.94
CA VAL A 39 -5.93 -1.24 15.88
C VAL A 39 -6.66 -2.15 14.89
N THR A 40 -7.99 -2.06 14.85
CA THR A 40 -8.82 -2.87 13.95
C THR A 40 -8.59 -2.49 12.48
N ILE A 41 -8.64 -1.20 12.16
CA ILE A 41 -8.42 -0.70 10.80
C ILE A 41 -6.99 -1.00 10.35
N PHE A 42 -6.00 -0.68 11.19
CA PHE A 42 -4.59 -0.87 10.87
C PHE A 42 -4.24 -2.36 10.72
N GLY A 43 -4.71 -3.21 11.65
CA GLY A 43 -4.50 -4.65 11.59
C GLY A 43 -5.23 -5.31 10.43
N GLY A 44 -6.48 -4.90 10.16
CA GLY A 44 -7.24 -5.37 8.99
C GLY A 44 -6.54 -5.03 7.68
N SER A 45 -6.09 -3.79 7.52
CA SER A 45 -5.31 -3.34 6.35
C SER A 45 -4.02 -4.15 6.15
N MET A 46 -3.27 -4.43 7.22
CA MET A 46 -2.08 -5.27 7.16
C MET A 46 -2.39 -6.67 6.62
N VAL A 47 -3.46 -7.30 7.10
CA VAL A 47 -3.85 -8.66 6.68
C VAL A 47 -4.24 -8.68 5.21
N VAL A 48 -5.03 -7.72 4.74
CA VAL A 48 -5.40 -7.62 3.31
C VAL A 48 -4.14 -7.42 2.46
N GLY A 49 -3.23 -6.54 2.87
CA GLY A 49 -1.97 -6.28 2.16
C GLY A 49 -1.09 -7.54 2.07
N LEU A 50 -1.02 -8.32 3.15
CA LEU A 50 -0.32 -9.59 3.19
C LEU A 50 -0.92 -10.60 2.21
N ILE A 51 -2.25 -10.75 2.19
CA ILE A 51 -2.95 -11.68 1.29
C ILE A 51 -2.64 -11.35 -0.17
N TYR A 52 -2.77 -10.07 -0.57
CA TYR A 52 -2.47 -9.65 -1.95
C TYR A 52 -0.98 -9.77 -2.29
N GLY A 53 -0.09 -9.46 -1.35
CA GLY A 53 1.35 -9.64 -1.53
C GLY A 53 1.72 -11.09 -1.79
N VAL A 54 1.20 -12.03 -1.00
CA VAL A 54 1.41 -13.48 -1.20
C VAL A 54 0.75 -13.96 -2.48
N ALA A 55 -0.49 -13.53 -2.76
CA ALA A 55 -1.19 -13.88 -3.99
C ALA A 55 -0.40 -13.45 -5.24
N SER A 56 0.21 -12.27 -5.22
CA SER A 56 1.08 -11.81 -6.31
C SER A 56 2.22 -12.79 -6.54
N SER A 57 2.97 -13.17 -5.50
CA SER A 57 4.10 -14.12 -5.59
C SER A 57 3.66 -15.47 -6.18
N LEU A 58 2.48 -15.97 -5.78
CA LEU A 58 1.92 -17.21 -6.34
C LEU A 58 1.56 -17.07 -7.83
N VAL A 59 1.00 -15.94 -8.24
CA VAL A 59 0.67 -15.67 -9.65
C VAL A 59 1.92 -15.61 -10.50
N TYR A 60 2.95 -14.87 -10.06
CA TYR A 60 4.24 -14.82 -10.75
C TYR A 60 4.90 -16.20 -10.84
N LYS A 61 4.82 -17.01 -9.78
CA LYS A 61 5.34 -18.38 -9.78
C LYS A 61 4.59 -19.31 -10.72
N LYS A 62 3.27 -19.17 -10.85
CA LYS A 62 2.45 -20.02 -11.74
C LYS A 62 2.59 -19.66 -13.21
N LEU A 63 2.79 -18.38 -13.52
CA LEU A 63 2.91 -17.91 -14.90
C LEU A 63 4.30 -18.20 -15.52
N ASP A 64 5.29 -18.60 -14.72
CA ASP A 64 6.68 -18.86 -15.13
C ASP A 64 7.24 -17.83 -16.14
N LEU A 65 6.94 -16.55 -15.88
CA LEU A 65 7.27 -15.43 -16.77
C LEU A 65 8.78 -15.24 -16.94
N ARG A 66 9.58 -15.83 -16.06
CA ARG A 66 11.03 -15.72 -16.03
C ARG A 66 11.71 -16.24 -17.30
N HIS A 67 11.07 -17.17 -18.00
CA HIS A 67 11.61 -17.76 -19.24
C HIS A 67 11.15 -17.06 -20.52
N HIS A 68 10.28 -16.05 -20.41
CA HIS A 68 9.65 -15.35 -21.54
C HIS A 68 10.02 -13.87 -21.58
N PRO A 69 11.19 -13.51 -22.15
CA PRO A 69 11.67 -12.12 -22.20
C PRO A 69 10.74 -11.18 -22.98
N GLU A 70 9.89 -11.71 -23.88
CA GLU A 70 8.83 -10.96 -24.56
C GLU A 70 7.71 -10.46 -23.62
N MET A 71 7.57 -11.02 -22.41
CA MET A 71 6.51 -10.68 -21.46
C MET A 71 6.93 -9.71 -20.36
N VAL A 72 8.11 -9.09 -20.46
CA VAL A 72 8.64 -8.14 -19.45
C VAL A 72 7.66 -6.99 -19.15
N PHE A 73 6.97 -6.46 -20.17
CA PHE A 73 5.96 -5.41 -19.96
C PHE A 73 4.76 -5.90 -19.15
N MET A 74 4.37 -7.16 -19.30
CA MET A 74 3.30 -7.77 -18.52
C MET A 74 3.72 -7.99 -17.07
N GLU A 75 4.97 -8.38 -16.82
CA GLU A 75 5.53 -8.48 -15.46
C GLU A 75 5.41 -7.15 -14.71
N VAL A 76 5.80 -6.05 -15.36
CA VAL A 76 5.75 -4.68 -14.79
C VAL A 76 4.30 -4.18 -14.66
N ALA A 77 3.43 -4.48 -15.61
CA ALA A 77 2.02 -4.12 -15.52
C ALA A 77 1.36 -4.79 -14.30
N LEU A 78 1.55 -6.12 -14.16
CA LEU A 78 1.06 -6.87 -13.01
C LEU A 78 1.64 -6.35 -11.69
N SER A 79 2.89 -5.88 -11.69
CA SER A 79 3.56 -5.40 -10.47
C SER A 79 2.85 -4.19 -9.90
N THR A 80 2.26 -3.39 -10.78
CA THR A 80 1.49 -2.20 -10.44
C THR A 80 0.02 -2.56 -10.15
N THR A 81 -0.56 -3.50 -10.89
CA THR A 81 -1.97 -3.90 -10.72
C THR A 81 -2.26 -4.51 -9.34
N PHE A 82 -1.41 -5.39 -8.81
CA PHE A 82 -1.67 -6.05 -7.52
C PHE A 82 -1.78 -5.07 -6.33
N PRO A 83 -0.83 -4.13 -6.13
CA PRO A 83 -0.94 -3.11 -5.10
C PRO A 83 -2.21 -2.25 -5.22
N PHE A 84 -2.58 -1.83 -6.44
CA PHE A 84 -3.81 -1.05 -6.66
C PHE A 84 -5.08 -1.87 -6.39
N ALA A 85 -5.11 -3.15 -6.78
CA ALA A 85 -6.23 -4.03 -6.45
C ALA A 85 -6.39 -4.21 -4.94
N ALA A 86 -5.27 -4.36 -4.21
CA ALA A 86 -5.28 -4.43 -2.75
C ALA A 86 -5.83 -3.13 -2.12
N TYR A 87 -5.40 -1.97 -2.65
CA TYR A 87 -5.90 -0.66 -2.23
C TYR A 87 -7.42 -0.54 -2.36
N TYR A 88 -7.96 -0.78 -3.56
CA TYR A 88 -9.41 -0.67 -3.79
C TYR A 88 -10.21 -1.67 -2.97
N THR A 89 -9.68 -2.87 -2.74
CA THR A 89 -10.34 -3.88 -1.91
C THR A 89 -10.39 -3.46 -0.45
N ALA A 90 -9.32 -2.85 0.07
CA ALA A 90 -9.31 -2.32 1.43
C ALA A 90 -10.28 -1.15 1.61
N GLU A 91 -10.33 -0.22 0.65
CA GLU A 91 -11.30 0.87 0.66
C GLU A 91 -12.75 0.35 0.63
N ALA A 92 -13.04 -0.69 -0.16
CA ALA A 92 -14.35 -1.33 -0.19
C ALA A 92 -14.73 -2.01 1.15
N MET A 93 -13.74 -2.39 1.96
CA MET A 93 -13.92 -2.96 3.30
C MET A 93 -13.91 -1.90 4.41
N HIS A 94 -13.89 -0.61 4.07
CA HIS A 94 -13.72 0.50 5.03
C HIS A 94 -12.44 0.41 5.87
N LEU A 95 -11.38 -0.19 5.31
CA LEU A 95 -10.04 -0.26 5.89
C LEU A 95 -9.15 0.83 5.26
N SER A 96 -7.96 1.05 5.83
CA SER A 96 -7.00 1.98 5.22
C SER A 96 -6.39 1.37 3.95
N GLY A 97 -6.74 1.92 2.77
CA GLY A 97 -6.10 1.54 1.52
C GLY A 97 -4.61 1.85 1.50
N ILE A 98 -4.19 2.96 2.12
CA ILE A 98 -2.79 3.43 2.15
C ILE A 98 -1.89 2.46 2.92
N VAL A 99 -2.34 1.96 4.08
CA VAL A 99 -1.61 0.93 4.82
C VAL A 99 -1.57 -0.37 4.02
N THR A 100 -2.70 -0.74 3.42
CA THR A 100 -2.81 -1.98 2.64
C THR A 100 -1.83 -2.03 1.46
N ILE A 101 -1.78 -0.96 0.65
CA ILE A 101 -0.88 -0.88 -0.51
C ILE A 101 0.60 -0.88 -0.09
N LEU A 102 0.93 -0.24 1.05
CA LEU A 102 2.28 -0.24 1.60
C LEU A 102 2.69 -1.65 2.04
N PHE A 103 1.86 -2.36 2.81
CA PHE A 103 2.14 -3.73 3.23
C PHE A 103 2.21 -4.69 2.05
N CYS A 104 1.31 -4.56 1.08
CA CYS A 104 1.37 -5.32 -0.17
C CYS A 104 2.72 -5.08 -0.88
N GLY A 105 3.14 -3.82 -1.03
CA GLY A 105 4.42 -3.45 -1.64
C GLY A 105 5.63 -3.99 -0.89
N MET A 106 5.64 -3.97 0.44
CA MET A 106 6.72 -4.55 1.26
C MET A 106 6.85 -6.06 1.03
N ILE A 107 5.73 -6.79 1.06
CA ILE A 107 5.72 -8.24 0.80
C ILE A 107 6.16 -8.53 -0.64
N MET A 108 5.70 -7.75 -1.62
CA MET A 108 6.13 -7.90 -3.01
C MET A 108 7.62 -7.63 -3.21
N ALA A 109 8.18 -6.63 -2.54
CA ALA A 109 9.60 -6.31 -2.62
C ALA A 109 10.49 -7.45 -2.08
N GLN A 110 9.99 -8.21 -1.10
CA GLN A 110 10.74 -9.29 -0.46
C GLN A 110 10.54 -10.66 -1.15
N TYR A 111 9.30 -10.98 -1.56
CA TYR A 111 8.96 -12.29 -2.12
C TYR A 111 8.90 -12.28 -3.65
N THR A 112 8.37 -11.22 -4.25
CA THR A 112 8.11 -11.17 -5.69
C THR A 112 9.34 -10.71 -6.47
N ARG A 113 10.23 -9.92 -5.86
CA ARG A 113 11.50 -9.50 -6.51
C ARG A 113 12.32 -10.70 -7.00
N ASN A 114 12.34 -11.81 -6.25
CA ASN A 114 13.08 -13.02 -6.63
C ASN A 114 12.42 -13.81 -7.78
N CYS A 115 11.16 -13.51 -8.10
CA CYS A 115 10.43 -14.13 -9.21
C CYS A 115 10.57 -13.35 -10.52
N PHE A 116 11.04 -12.09 -10.49
CA PHE A 116 11.17 -11.25 -11.67
C PHE A 116 12.37 -11.64 -12.54
N SER A 117 12.25 -11.44 -13.84
CA SER A 117 13.42 -11.41 -14.74
C SER A 117 14.30 -10.18 -14.45
N GLU A 118 15.62 -10.26 -14.70
CA GLU A 118 16.56 -9.16 -14.40
C GLU A 118 16.16 -7.86 -15.12
N ASN A 119 15.72 -7.97 -16.38
CA ASN A 119 15.24 -6.85 -17.17
C ASN A 119 13.96 -6.23 -16.57
N ALA A 120 13.01 -7.07 -16.10
CA ALA A 120 11.79 -6.59 -15.46
C ALA A 120 12.07 -5.87 -14.13
N GLN A 121 13.06 -6.34 -13.34
CA GLN A 121 13.44 -5.65 -12.10
C GLN A 121 13.96 -4.23 -12.37
N ILE A 122 14.83 -4.08 -13.37
CA ILE A 122 15.39 -2.78 -13.76
C ILE A 122 14.28 -1.86 -14.25
N LEU A 123 13.45 -2.35 -15.18
CA LEU A 123 12.35 -1.57 -15.75
C LEU A 123 11.33 -1.15 -14.68
N ALA A 124 10.90 -2.08 -13.83
CA ALA A 124 9.98 -1.76 -12.72
C ALA A 124 10.57 -0.71 -11.79
N SER A 125 11.85 -0.83 -11.41
CA SER A 125 12.51 0.17 -10.55
C SER A 125 12.54 1.55 -11.20
N GLN A 126 12.81 1.63 -12.51
CA GLN A 126 12.78 2.90 -13.25
C GLN A 126 11.37 3.50 -13.28
N VAL A 127 10.35 2.69 -13.58
CA VAL A 127 8.95 3.13 -13.58
C VAL A 127 8.53 3.66 -12.21
N TYR A 128 8.79 2.93 -11.13
CA TYR A 128 8.45 3.39 -9.78
C TYR A 128 9.20 4.66 -9.37
N LYS A 129 10.47 4.82 -9.77
CA LYS A 129 11.23 6.06 -9.52
C LYS A 129 10.63 7.26 -10.24
N VAL A 130 10.29 7.10 -11.53
CA VAL A 130 9.67 8.17 -12.31
C VAL A 130 8.32 8.55 -11.70
N MET A 131 7.49 7.56 -11.35
CA MET A 131 6.20 7.79 -10.69
C MET A 131 6.36 8.52 -9.35
N ALA A 132 7.37 8.15 -8.55
CA ALA A 132 7.64 8.81 -7.28
C ALA A 132 8.04 10.29 -7.45
N VAL A 133 8.96 10.59 -8.38
CA VAL A 133 9.40 11.97 -8.66
C VAL A 133 8.25 12.82 -9.18
N VAL A 134 7.41 12.25 -10.05
CA VAL A 134 6.20 12.94 -10.54
C VAL A 134 5.24 13.23 -9.38
N ALA A 135 4.95 12.24 -8.53
CA ALA A 135 4.08 12.42 -7.37
C ALA A 135 4.63 13.45 -6.37
N GLU A 136 5.92 13.39 -6.07
CA GLU A 136 6.63 14.35 -5.22
C GLU A 136 6.52 15.77 -5.78
N THR A 137 6.77 15.94 -7.09
CA THR A 137 6.62 17.24 -7.77
C THR A 137 5.20 17.78 -7.65
N PHE A 138 4.18 16.94 -7.82
CA PHE A 138 2.78 17.34 -7.65
C PHE A 138 2.48 17.81 -6.23
N VAL A 139 2.94 17.09 -5.21
CA VAL A 139 2.75 17.47 -3.80
C VAL A 139 3.44 18.80 -3.50
N PHE A 140 4.68 19.00 -3.98
CA PHE A 140 5.40 20.27 -3.79
C PHE A 140 4.71 21.46 -4.45
N VAL A 141 4.22 21.29 -5.68
CA VAL A 141 3.48 22.35 -6.38
C VAL A 141 2.19 22.66 -5.62
N TYR A 142 1.46 21.65 -5.13
CA TYR A 142 0.21 21.86 -4.39
C TYR A 142 0.41 22.56 -3.05
N LEU A 143 1.50 22.27 -2.33
CA LEU A 143 1.82 22.94 -1.06
C LEU A 143 2.42 24.35 -1.26
N GLY A 144 3.05 24.60 -2.42
CA GLY A 144 3.66 25.88 -2.75
C GLY A 144 2.69 26.91 -3.36
N MET A 145 1.50 26.47 -3.81
CA MET A 145 0.39 27.32 -4.26
C MET A 145 -0.44 27.81 -3.08
#